data_AF-A0AAV9FN96-F1
#
_entry.id   AF-A0AAV9FN96-F1
#
_cell.length_a   1.000
_cell.length_b   1.000
_cell.length_c   1.000
_cell.angle_alpha   90.00
_cell.angle_beta   90.00
_cell.angle_gamma   90.00
#
_symmetry.space_group_name_H-M   'P 1'
#
loop_
_entity.id
_entity.type
_entity.pdbx_description
1 polymer ?
#
loop_
_entity_poly.entity_id
_entity_poly.type
_entity_poly.pdbx_seq_one_letter_code
_entity_poly.pdbx_strand_id
1 'polypeptide(L)' 'MDFFNELLAKIADFGLARSFDEDESHISTAIAGTLGYMAPEYVAHGQLTEKADVYSFGVLLLEIISGK' A
#
# COMPACT_ATOMS: atom_id res chain seq x y z
N MET A 1 -30.07 -7.64 -11.35
CA MET A 1 -28.93 -7.03 -12.06
C MET A 1 -27.82 -6.77 -11.04
N ASP A 2 -27.57 -7.74 -10.15
CA ASP A 2 -26.96 -7.47 -8.83
C ASP A 2 -25.73 -8.33 -8.53
N PHE A 3 -25.50 -9.38 -9.32
CA PHE A 3 -24.39 -10.32 -9.08
C PHE A 3 -23.00 -9.69 -9.31
N PHE A 4 -22.90 -8.68 -10.17
CA PHE A 4 -21.61 -8.00 -10.44
C PHE A 4 -21.13 -7.09 -9.31
N ASN A 5 -22.00 -6.70 -8.36
CA ASN A 5 -21.61 -5.81 -7.27
C ASN A 5 -20.94 -6.54 -6.09
N GLU A 6 -21.06 -7.87 -5.99
CA GLU A 6 -20.58 -8.63 -4.83
C GLU A 6 -19.06 -8.86 -4.83
N LEU A 7 -18.40 -8.81 -6.00
CA LEU A 7 -16.96 -9.07 -6.16
C LEU A 7 -16.17 -7.85 -6.67
N LEU A 8 -16.75 -6.66 -6.55
CA LEU A 8 -16.10 -5.41 -6.92
C LEU A 8 -15.12 -5.00 -5.80
N ALA A 9 -13.82 -5.17 -6.06
CA ALA A 9 -12.77 -4.79 -5.12
C ALA A 9 -12.81 -3.28 -4.84
N LYS A 10 -12.72 -2.92 -3.56
CA LYS A 10 -12.66 -1.53 -3.07
C LYS A 10 -11.54 -1.43 -2.05
N ILE A 11 -10.78 -0.34 -2.10
CA ILE A 11 -9.74 -0.05 -1.10
C ILE A 11 -10.43 0.46 0.17
N ALA A 12 -9.96 -0.03 1.32
CA ALA A 12 -10.45 0.32 2.65
C ALA A 12 -9.27 0.46 3.63
N ASP A 13 -9.58 0.78 4.89
CA ASP A 13 -8.61 0.99 5.97
C ASP A 13 -7.55 2.08 5.69
N PHE A 14 -8.03 3.32 5.67
CA PHE A 14 -7.18 4.50 5.49
C PHE A 14 -6.47 4.96 6.78
N GLY A 15 -6.35 4.09 7.80
CA GLY A 15 -5.76 4.44 9.10
C GLY A 15 -4.28 4.86 9.03
N LEU A 16 -3.57 4.41 8.00
CA LEU A 16 -2.18 4.77 7.72
C LEU A 16 -2.02 5.71 6.52
N ALA A 17 -3.12 6.16 5.90
CA ALA A 17 -3.06 7.02 4.74
C ALA A 17 -2.41 8.37 5.07
N ARG A 18 -1.60 8.88 4.14
CA ARG A 18 -0.91 10.16 4.27
C ARG A 18 -1.18 11.03 3.04
N SER A 19 -1.31 12.34 3.27
CA SER A 19 -1.38 13.33 2.20
C SER A 19 0.03 13.78 1.86
N PHE A 20 0.34 13.85 0.57
CA PHE A 20 1.57 14.44 0.06
C PHE A 20 1.28 15.86 -0.40
N ASP A 21 2.17 16.80 -0.10
CA ASP A 21 2.19 18.10 -0.77
C ASP A 21 2.89 17.95 -2.13
N GLU A 22 2.50 18.75 -3.13
CA GLU A 22 2.98 18.60 -4.53
C GLU A 22 4.51 18.72 -4.67
N ASP A 23 5.18 19.39 -3.73
CA ASP A 23 6.62 19.62 -3.72
C ASP A 23 7.41 18.56 -2.90
N GLU A 24 6.73 17.63 -2.20
CA GLU A 24 7.39 16.63 -1.37
C GLU A 24 7.66 15.32 -2.11
N SER A 25 8.93 14.92 -2.17
CA SER A 25 9.36 13.64 -2.76
C SER A 25 9.04 12.43 -1.87
N HIS A 26 8.89 12.62 -0.57
CA HIS A 26 8.61 11.60 0.42
C HIS A 26 8.11 12.23 1.73
N ILE A 27 7.41 11.43 2.54
CA ILE A 27 7.02 11.79 3.90
C ILE A 27 7.91 10.99 4.86
N SER A 28 8.58 11.68 5.78
CA SER A 28 9.29 11.02 6.87
C SER A 28 8.32 10.64 7.98
N THR A 29 8.15 9.34 8.25
CA THR A 29 7.22 8.85 9.28
C THR A 29 7.87 7.81 10.19
N ALA A 30 7.28 7.60 11.37
CA ALA A 30 7.49 6.35 12.07
C ALA A 30 7.04 5.18 11.17
N ILE A 31 7.82 4.10 11.14
CA ILE A 31 7.51 2.92 10.34
C ILE A 31 6.21 2.30 10.89
N ALA A 32 5.21 2.22 10.03
CA ALA A 32 3.93 1.59 10.30
C ALA A 32 3.41 0.91 9.03
N GLY A 33 2.89 -0.30 9.17
CA GLY A 33 2.39 -1.13 8.08
C GLY A 33 2.47 -2.63 8.40
N THR A 34 1.94 -3.46 7.52
CA THR A 34 1.99 -4.93 7.68
C THR A 34 3.31 -5.47 7.14
N LEU A 35 4.06 -6.18 7.98
CA LEU A 35 5.32 -6.82 7.57
C LEU A 35 5.06 -7.79 6.41
N GLY A 36 5.90 -7.74 5.37
CA GLY A 36 5.71 -8.49 4.12
C GLY A 36 5.17 -7.64 2.97
N TYR A 37 4.35 -6.63 3.28
CA TYR A 37 3.81 -5.68 2.28
C TYR A 37 4.55 -4.35 2.26
N MET A 38 5.33 -4.04 3.30
CA MET A 38 6.11 -2.81 3.37
C MET A 38 7.28 -2.83 2.38
N ALA A 39 7.41 -1.75 1.61
CA ALA A 39 8.52 -1.57 0.68
C ALA A 39 9.87 -1.50 1.41
N PRO A 40 10.92 -2.11 0.87
CA PRO A 40 12.22 -2.19 1.54
C PRO A 40 12.84 -0.81 1.78
N GLU A 41 12.66 0.13 0.85
CA GLU A 41 13.12 1.51 0.98
C GLU A 41 12.43 2.25 2.13
N TYR A 42 11.15 1.97 2.37
CA TYR A 42 10.39 2.56 3.47
C TYR A 42 10.85 1.97 4.83
N VAL A 43 11.08 0.66 4.89
CA VAL A 43 11.59 0.00 6.11
C VAL A 43 13.02 0.46 6.44
N ALA A 44 13.86 0.66 5.42
CA ALA A 44 15.25 1.04 5.62
C ALA A 44 15.43 2.51 6.02
N HIS A 45 14.63 3.42 5.46
CA HIS A 45 14.86 4.86 5.58
C HIS A 45 13.72 5.62 6.27
N GLY A 46 12.57 4.98 6.54
CA GLY A 46 11.38 5.66 7.06
C GLY A 46 10.77 6.67 6.07
N GLN A 47 11.13 6.58 4.79
CA GLN A 47 10.67 7.48 3.74
C GLN A 47 9.48 6.86 3.01
N LEU A 48 8.29 7.34 3.32
CA LEU A 48 7.06 6.91 2.66
C LEU A 48 6.91 7.68 1.35
N THR A 49 6.66 6.95 0.26
CA THR A 49 6.39 7.51 -1.07
C THR A 49 5.23 6.76 -1.71
N GLU A 50 4.66 7.30 -2.79
CA GLU A 50 3.69 6.59 -3.63
C GLU A 50 4.25 5.22 -4.11
N LYS A 51 5.57 5.09 -4.29
CA LYS A 51 6.18 3.82 -4.74
C LYS A 51 6.08 2.71 -3.70
N ALA A 52 5.93 3.07 -2.42
CA ALA A 52 5.68 2.09 -1.38
C ALA A 52 4.30 1.40 -1.56
N ASP A 53 3.29 2.13 -2.02
CA ASP A 53 1.96 1.58 -2.34
C ASP A 53 2.00 0.69 -3.59
N VAL A 54 2.83 1.05 -4.58
CA VAL A 54 3.04 0.21 -5.77
C VAL A 54 3.70 -1.12 -5.40
N TYR A 55 4.69 -1.10 -4.51
CA TYR A 55 5.35 -2.31 -4.02
C TYR A 55 4.35 -3.21 -3.27
N SER A 56 3.59 -2.66 -2.33
CA SER A 56 2.63 -3.41 -1.52
C SER A 56 1.52 -4.03 -2.38
N PHE A 57 1.04 -3.30 -3.40
CA PHE A 57 0.12 -3.82 -4.40
C PHE A 57 0.72 -4.97 -5.22
N GLY A 58 2.00 -4.90 -5.57
CA GLY A 58 2.71 -6.00 -6.21
C GLY A 58 2.75 -7.28 -5.36
N VAL A 59 3.01 -7.14 -4.05
CA VAL A 59 2.95 -8.26 -3.10
C VAL A 59 1.53 -8.83 -3.02
N LEU A 60 0.50 -7.99 -2.92
CA LEU A 60 -0.91 -8.41 -2.93
C LEU A 60 -1.26 -9.23 -4.18
N LEU A 61 -0.81 -8.81 -5.36
CA LEU A 61 -1.03 -9.57 -6.59
C LEU A 61 -0.35 -10.94 -6.55
N LEU A 62 0.86 -11.04 -6.01
CA LEU A 62 1.56 -12.32 -5.85
C LEU A 62 0.83 -13.24 -4.88
N GLU A 63 0.32 -12.72 -3.76
CA GLU A 63 -0.52 -13.45 -2.81
C GLU A 63 -1.79 -13.99 -3.48
N ILE A 64 -2.51 -13.15 -4.23
CA ILE A 64 -3.71 -13.55 -4.98
C ILE A 64 -3.40 -14.67 -5.99
N ILE A 65 -2.33 -14.53 -6.77
CA ILE A 65 -1.98 -15.51 -7.82
C ILE A 65 -1.45 -16.81 -7.23
N SER A 66 -0.69 -16.73 -6.13
CA SER A 66 -0.11 -17.91 -5.49
C SER A 66 -1.06 -18.61 -4.53
N GLY A 67 -2.13 -17.92 -4.09
CA GLY A 67 -3.09 -18.41 -3.09
C GLY A 67 -2.46 -18.56 -1.70
N LYS A 68 -1.43 -17.77 -1.38
CA LYS A 68 -0.63 -17.86 -0.16
C LYS A 68 -0.40 -16.51 0.49
#